data_AF-A0A7I4Z3B6-F1
#
_entry.id   AF-A0A7I4Z3B6-F1
#
_cell.length_a   1.000
_cell.length_b   1.000
_cell.length_c   1.000
_cell.angle_alpha   90.00
_cell.angle_beta   90.00
_cell.angle_gamma   90.00
#
_symmetry.space_group_name_H-M   'P 1'
#
loop_
_entity.id
_entity.type
_entity.pdbx_description
1 polymer ?
#
loop_
_entity_poly.entity_id
_entity_poly.type
_entity_poly.pdbx_seq_one_letter_code
_entity_poly.pdbx_strand_id
1 'polypeptide(L)'
;MLIALSKKIPMEFADLIEGDKRSRSIVISGLEEGQDGLRPSARHRDLEDKVANVLDAVDVECRPIEIYRMGKPNSKLPRLVKVVLPSRAHWRRALANARLLRDAGLPKVFMRRSMTEDERKFCPCLPFAERP
;
A
#
# COMPACT_ATOMS: atom_id res chain seq x y z
N MET A 1 2.94 12.14 39.04
CA MET A 1 3.53 12.59 37.75
C MET A 1 4.26 11.49 36.98
N LEU A 2 5.06 10.61 37.61
CA LEU A 2 5.81 9.55 36.92
C LEU A 2 4.97 8.55 36.11
N ILE A 3 3.74 8.22 36.55
CA ILE A 3 2.85 7.28 35.85
C ILE A 3 2.31 7.85 34.52
N ALA A 4 2.16 9.18 34.42
CA ALA A 4 1.73 9.81 33.17
C ALA A 4 2.85 9.82 32.13
N LEU A 5 4.10 10.05 32.58
CA LEU A 5 5.29 10.00 31.74
C LEU A 5 5.56 8.58 31.23
N SER A 6 5.36 7.54 32.07
CA SER A 6 5.56 6.15 31.65
C SER A 6 4.58 5.66 30.59
N LYS A 7 3.37 6.25 30.53
CA LYS A 7 2.38 5.95 29.47
C LYS A 7 2.63 6.73 28.18
N LYS A 8 3.24 7.93 28.27
CA LYS A 8 3.50 8.77 27.11
C LYS A 8 4.63 8.24 26.24
N ILE A 9 5.70 7.71 26.86
CA ILE A 9 6.87 7.20 26.13
C ILE A 9 6.48 6.08 25.13
N PRO A 10 5.79 4.99 25.53
CA PRO A 10 5.39 3.93 24.60
C PRO A 10 4.50 4.40 23.45
N MET A 11 3.65 5.42 23.70
CA MET A 11 2.74 5.96 22.70
C MET A 11 3.49 6.71 21.59
N GLU A 12 4.41 7.60 21.97
CA GLU A 12 5.27 8.34 21.03
C GLU A 12 6.14 7.39 20.19
N PHE A 13 6.62 6.29 20.78
CA PHE A 13 7.36 5.27 20.05
C PHE A 13 6.48 4.51 19.04
N ALA A 14 5.24 4.17 19.39
CA ALA A 14 4.31 3.52 18.48
C ALA A 14 4.01 4.42 17.28
N ASP A 15 3.77 5.71 17.51
CA ASP A 15 3.49 6.70 16.47
C ASP A 15 4.69 6.89 15.54
N LEU A 16 5.91 6.90 16.08
CA LEU A 16 7.15 6.97 15.29
C LEU A 16 7.31 5.75 14.38
N ILE A 17 7.06 4.54 14.92
CA ILE A 17 7.15 3.28 14.17
C ILE A 17 6.09 3.23 13.07
N GLU A 18 4.84 3.59 13.39
CA GLU A 18 3.77 3.63 12.41
C GLU A 18 4.05 4.69 11.33
N GLY A 19 4.57 5.85 11.73
CA GLY A 19 5.01 6.92 10.82
C GLY A 19 6.10 6.45 9.86
N ASP A 20 7.13 5.76 10.34
CA ASP A 20 8.17 5.22 9.48
C ASP A 20 7.63 4.15 8.54
N LYS A 21 6.84 3.22 9.04
CA LYS A 21 6.20 2.18 8.23
C LYS A 21 5.32 2.79 7.13
N ARG A 22 4.53 3.83 7.47
CA ARG A 22 3.70 4.57 6.52
C ARG A 22 4.52 5.28 5.46
N SER A 23 5.68 5.85 5.82
CA SER A 23 6.58 6.53 4.88
C SER A 23 7.16 5.60 3.80
N ARG A 24 7.12 4.29 4.04
CA ARG A 24 7.54 3.22 3.10
C ARG A 24 6.37 2.42 2.56
N SER A 25 5.14 2.84 2.83
CA SER A 25 3.93 2.15 2.41
C SER A 25 3.30 2.77 1.17
N ILE A 26 2.94 1.93 0.22
CA ILE A 26 2.09 2.29 -0.93
C ILE A 26 0.72 1.62 -0.78
N VAL A 27 -0.28 2.21 -1.42
CA VAL A 27 -1.62 1.66 -1.58
C VAL A 27 -1.88 1.46 -3.06
N ILE A 28 -2.22 0.23 -3.43
CA ILE A 28 -2.55 -0.17 -4.79
C ILE A 28 -4.07 -0.35 -4.88
N SER A 29 -4.70 0.24 -5.90
CA SER A 29 -6.10 0.02 -6.27
C SER A 29 -6.20 -0.73 -7.59
N GLY A 30 -7.34 -1.38 -7.82
CA GLY A 30 -7.65 -2.04 -9.10
C GLY A 30 -7.04 -3.42 -9.32
N LEU A 31 -6.36 -3.99 -8.32
CA LEU A 31 -5.91 -5.39 -8.36
C LEU A 31 -7.07 -6.35 -8.14
N GLU A 32 -7.38 -7.14 -9.16
CA GLU A 32 -8.47 -8.13 -9.16
C GLU A 32 -8.37 -9.08 -7.96
N GLU A 33 -9.52 -9.36 -7.32
CA GLU A 33 -9.60 -10.34 -6.24
C GLU A 33 -9.22 -11.74 -6.77
N GLY A 34 -8.66 -12.59 -5.90
CA GLY A 34 -8.44 -13.99 -6.25
C GLY A 34 -9.76 -14.73 -6.40
N GLN A 35 -9.74 -15.90 -7.05
CA GLN A 35 -10.95 -16.73 -7.20
C GLN A 35 -11.61 -17.05 -5.85
N ASP A 36 -12.93 -17.05 -5.85
CA ASP A 36 -13.72 -17.46 -4.69
C ASP A 36 -13.47 -18.94 -4.36
N GLY A 37 -13.53 -19.27 -3.08
CA GLY A 37 -13.33 -20.66 -2.60
C GLY A 37 -11.86 -21.10 -2.47
N LEU A 38 -10.89 -20.27 -2.87
CA LEU A 38 -9.47 -20.57 -2.64
C LEU A 38 -9.12 -20.57 -1.14
N ARG A 39 -8.25 -21.50 -0.74
CA ARG A 39 -7.66 -21.54 0.60
C ARG A 39 -6.96 -20.20 0.92
N PRO A 40 -6.97 -19.72 2.17
CA PRO A 40 -6.33 -18.46 2.55
C PRO A 40 -4.87 -18.32 2.08
N SER A 41 -4.07 -19.39 2.19
CA SER A 41 -2.68 -19.40 1.72
C SER A 41 -2.54 -19.24 0.20
N ALA A 42 -3.43 -19.87 -0.58
CA ALA A 42 -3.44 -19.73 -2.03
C ALA A 42 -3.87 -18.31 -2.45
N ARG A 43 -4.87 -17.72 -1.76
CA ARG A 43 -5.28 -16.32 -2.00
C ARG A 43 -4.17 -15.33 -1.65
N HIS A 44 -3.39 -15.62 -0.62
CA HIS A 44 -2.27 -14.78 -0.25
C HIS A 44 -1.15 -14.86 -1.30
N ARG A 45 -0.80 -16.07 -1.77
CA ARG A 45 0.19 -16.24 -2.83
C ARG A 45 -0.21 -15.56 -4.13
N ASP A 46 -1.47 -15.72 -4.58
CA ASP A 46 -2.01 -14.99 -5.74
C ASP A 46 -1.85 -13.46 -5.59
N LEU A 47 -2.07 -12.94 -4.38
CA LEU A 47 -1.87 -11.52 -4.10
C LEU A 47 -0.38 -11.13 -4.17
N GLU A 48 0.52 -11.94 -3.60
CA GLU A 48 1.96 -11.71 -3.68
C GLU A 48 2.46 -11.70 -5.13
N ASP A 49 2.04 -12.67 -5.95
CA ASP A 49 2.40 -12.78 -7.36
C ASP A 49 1.89 -11.56 -8.16
N LYS A 50 0.65 -11.13 -7.92
CA LYS A 50 0.09 -9.90 -8.53
C LYS A 50 0.86 -8.66 -8.12
N VAL A 51 1.27 -8.54 -6.85
CA VAL A 51 2.08 -7.42 -6.39
C VAL A 51 3.49 -7.45 -6.98
N ALA A 52 4.09 -8.64 -7.15
CA ALA A 52 5.37 -8.78 -7.83
C ALA A 52 5.30 -8.26 -9.27
N ASN A 53 4.29 -8.69 -10.05
CA ASN A 53 4.07 -8.20 -11.41
C ASN A 53 3.92 -6.67 -11.48
N VAL A 54 3.25 -6.08 -10.49
CA VAL A 54 3.10 -4.62 -10.39
C VAL A 54 4.44 -3.93 -10.11
N LEU A 55 5.28 -4.51 -9.24
CA LEU A 55 6.61 -3.99 -8.92
C LEU A 55 7.58 -4.13 -10.08
N ASP A 56 7.53 -5.24 -10.83
CA ASP A 56 8.29 -5.44 -12.05
C ASP A 56 7.91 -4.39 -13.10
N ALA A 57 6.61 -4.10 -13.27
CA ALA A 57 6.11 -3.08 -14.19
C ALA A 57 6.59 -1.65 -13.85
N VAL A 58 6.87 -1.36 -12.58
CA VAL A 58 7.43 -0.07 -12.15
C VAL A 58 8.95 -0.11 -11.91
N ASP A 59 9.60 -1.20 -12.33
CA ASP A 59 11.04 -1.38 -12.24
C ASP A 59 11.57 -1.18 -10.80
N VAL A 60 10.96 -1.88 -9.86
CA VAL A 60 11.32 -1.88 -8.43
C VAL A 60 11.67 -3.29 -7.98
N GLU A 61 12.96 -3.58 -7.97
CA GLU A 61 13.50 -4.85 -7.49
C GLU A 61 13.50 -4.89 -5.96
N CYS A 62 12.44 -5.44 -5.35
CA CYS A 62 12.44 -5.71 -3.92
C CYS A 62 11.42 -6.78 -3.52
N ARG A 63 11.66 -7.40 -2.36
CA ARG A 63 10.64 -8.17 -1.64
C ARG A 63 9.95 -7.27 -0.62
N PRO A 64 8.64 -7.02 -0.74
CA PRO A 64 7.91 -6.25 0.26
C PRO A 64 7.95 -6.93 1.65
N ILE A 65 7.90 -6.12 2.71
CA ILE A 65 7.87 -6.60 4.10
C ILE A 65 6.47 -7.12 4.45
N GLU A 66 5.43 -6.41 3.99
CA GLU A 66 4.05 -6.76 4.26
C GLU A 66 3.18 -6.48 3.03
N ILE A 67 2.26 -7.40 2.76
CA ILE A 67 1.28 -7.30 1.68
C ILE A 67 -0.06 -7.78 2.22
N TYR A 68 -1.09 -6.93 2.17
CA TYR A 68 -2.43 -7.33 2.59
C TYR A 68 -3.54 -6.51 1.94
N ARG A 69 -4.72 -7.12 1.77
CA ARG A 69 -5.93 -6.42 1.32
C ARG A 69 -6.59 -5.69 2.48
N MET A 70 -7.00 -4.46 2.24
CA MET A 70 -7.66 -3.61 3.23
C MET A 70 -9.18 -3.77 3.16
N GLY A 71 -9.81 -3.82 4.34
CA GLY A 71 -11.28 -3.81 4.47
C GLY A 71 -11.97 -5.14 4.14
N LYS A 72 -13.30 -5.08 4.11
CA LYS A 72 -14.17 -6.23 3.83
C LYS A 72 -14.28 -6.46 2.31
N PRO A 73 -14.35 -7.72 1.85
CA PRO A 73 -14.57 -8.03 0.44
C PRO A 73 -15.83 -7.32 -0.08
N ASN A 74 -15.77 -6.80 -1.30
CA ASN A 74 -16.87 -6.15 -1.97
C ASN A 74 -17.06 -6.80 -3.34
N SER A 75 -18.29 -7.16 -3.69
CA SER A 75 -18.61 -7.76 -5.00
C SER A 75 -18.48 -6.78 -6.16
N LYS A 76 -18.56 -5.47 -5.90
CA LYS A 76 -18.55 -4.43 -6.94
C LYS A 76 -17.15 -3.94 -7.31
N LEU A 77 -16.24 -3.88 -6.35
CA LEU A 77 -14.92 -3.26 -6.51
C LEU A 77 -13.85 -4.08 -5.77
N PRO A 78 -12.69 -4.33 -6.40
CA PRO A 78 -11.58 -4.99 -5.73
C PRO A 78 -11.09 -4.15 -4.55
N ARG A 79 -10.74 -4.82 -3.43
CA ARG A 79 -10.16 -4.15 -2.27
C ARG A 79 -8.81 -3.49 -2.58
N LEU A 80 -8.55 -2.39 -1.88
CA LEU A 80 -7.23 -1.77 -1.85
C LEU A 80 -6.20 -2.72 -1.24
N VAL A 81 -4.99 -2.70 -1.75
CA VAL A 81 -3.86 -3.48 -1.24
C VAL A 81 -2.86 -2.53 -0.61
N LYS A 82 -2.47 -2.79 0.64
CA LYS A 82 -1.37 -2.08 1.27
C LYS A 82 -0.10 -2.92 1.14
N VAL A 83 0.96 -2.26 0.70
CA VAL A 83 2.29 -2.86 0.50
C VAL A 83 3.32 -2.02 1.24
N VAL A 84 4.12 -2.67 2.09
CA VAL A 84 5.20 -2.02 2.85
C VAL A 84 6.53 -2.38 2.21
N LEU A 85 7.27 -1.39 1.74
CA LEU A 85 8.54 -1.60 1.05
C LEU A 85 9.74 -1.58 2.02
N PRO A 86 10.87 -2.20 1.65
CA PRO A 86 12.05 -2.25 2.51
C PRO A 86 12.63 -0.88 2.86
N SER A 87 12.58 0.06 1.92
CA SER A 87 13.16 1.40 2.11
C SER A 87 12.35 2.50 1.43
N ARG A 88 12.59 3.75 1.85
CA ARG A 88 12.00 4.93 1.21
C ARG A 88 12.46 5.11 -0.25
N ALA A 89 13.63 4.59 -0.61
CA ALA A 89 14.11 4.65 -2.00
C ALA A 89 13.22 3.82 -2.93
N HIS A 90 12.90 2.58 -2.55
CA HIS A 90 11.94 1.74 -3.29
C HIS A 90 10.58 2.42 -3.39
N TRP A 91 10.11 3.02 -2.30
CA TRP A 91 8.84 3.76 -2.28
C TRP A 91 8.84 4.95 -3.25
N ARG A 92 9.90 5.76 -3.27
CA ARG A 92 10.03 6.90 -4.19
C ARG A 92 10.04 6.42 -5.64
N ARG A 93 10.81 5.36 -5.94
CA ARG A 93 10.91 4.79 -7.28
C ARG A 93 9.57 4.23 -7.75
N ALA A 94 8.88 3.46 -6.93
CA ALA A 94 7.57 2.90 -7.24
C ALA A 94 6.54 3.98 -7.61
N LEU A 95 6.52 5.09 -6.86
CA LEU A 95 5.60 6.20 -7.12
C LEU A 95 6.00 7.00 -8.36
N ALA A 96 7.29 7.29 -8.55
CA ALA A 96 7.78 8.01 -9.74
C ALA A 96 7.48 7.26 -11.04
N ASN A 97 7.54 5.93 -10.98
CA ASN A 97 7.31 5.03 -12.10
C ASN A 97 5.86 4.56 -12.23
N ALA A 98 4.94 5.01 -11.37
CA ALA A 98 3.54 4.56 -11.38
C ALA A 98 2.83 4.79 -12.73
N ARG A 99 3.28 5.78 -13.52
CA ARG A 99 2.77 6.02 -14.89
C ARG A 99 2.99 4.83 -15.83
N LEU A 100 4.06 4.05 -15.62
CA LEU A 100 4.43 2.90 -16.46
C LEU A 100 3.41 1.76 -16.37
N LEU A 101 2.58 1.72 -15.33
CA LEU A 101 1.54 0.70 -15.18
C LEU A 101 0.57 0.66 -16.37
N ARG A 102 0.28 1.81 -16.99
CA ARG A 102 -0.63 1.86 -18.14
C ARG A 102 0.01 1.18 -19.36
N ASP A 103 1.29 1.42 -19.57
CA ASP A 103 2.05 0.88 -20.69
C ASP A 103 2.35 -0.62 -20.50
N ALA A 104 2.48 -1.07 -19.25
CA ALA A 104 2.68 -2.47 -18.86
C ALA A 104 1.40 -3.33 -18.92
N GLY A 105 0.30 -2.82 -19.48
CA GLY A 105 -0.96 -3.58 -19.59
C GLY A 105 -1.77 -3.66 -18.29
N LEU A 106 -1.49 -2.79 -17.31
CA LEU A 106 -2.22 -2.67 -16.04
C LEU A 106 -3.00 -1.33 -15.95
N PRO A 107 -3.84 -0.96 -16.93
CA PRO A 107 -4.45 0.38 -17.02
C PRO A 107 -5.47 0.68 -15.89
N LYS A 108 -5.98 -0.36 -15.23
CA LYS A 108 -6.92 -0.25 -14.11
C LYS A 108 -6.21 -0.23 -12.75
N VAL A 109 -4.90 -0.47 -12.72
CA VAL A 109 -4.11 -0.48 -11.49
C VAL A 109 -3.56 0.91 -11.25
N PHE A 110 -3.73 1.41 -10.03
CA PHE A 110 -3.17 2.70 -9.64
C PHE A 110 -2.44 2.60 -8.31
N MET A 111 -1.38 3.39 -8.18
CA MET A 111 -0.58 3.47 -6.95
C MET A 111 -0.65 4.87 -6.35
N ARG A 112 -0.65 4.91 -5.02
CA ARG A 112 -0.52 6.16 -4.26
C ARG A 112 0.19 5.92 -2.93
N ARG A 113 0.61 7.02 -2.30
CA ARG A 113 1.13 6.99 -0.92
C ARG A 113 0.07 6.54 0.09
N SER A 114 0.51 5.84 1.13
CA SER A 114 -0.34 5.54 2.29
C SER A 114 -0.51 6.81 3.14
N MET A 115 -1.76 7.23 3.33
CA MET A 115 -2.12 8.46 4.04
C MET A 115 -2.83 8.14 5.36
N THR A 116 -2.67 9.01 6.38
CA THR A 116 -3.49 8.96 7.61
C THR A 116 -4.95 9.27 7.31
N GLU A 117 -5.81 8.99 8.28
CA GLU A 117 -7.23 9.32 8.18
C GLU A 117 -7.44 10.84 8.03
N ASP A 118 -6.69 11.65 8.77
CA ASP A 118 -6.76 13.11 8.69
C ASP A 118 -6.30 13.62 7.33
N GLU A 119 -5.20 13.09 6.79
CA GLU A 119 -4.74 13.40 5.43
C GLU A 119 -5.78 13.02 4.36
N ARG A 120 -6.57 11.95 4.57
CA ARG A 120 -7.68 11.59 3.66
C ARG A 120 -8.86 12.55 3.75
N LYS A 121 -9.16 13.08 4.95
CA LYS A 121 -10.26 14.03 5.17
C LYS A 121 -9.94 15.41 4.59
N PHE A 122 -8.70 15.87 4.73
CA PHE A 122 -8.24 17.16 4.18
C PHE A 122 -7.88 17.10 2.69
N CYS A 123 -7.67 15.91 2.14
CA CYS A 123 -7.43 15.71 0.72
C CYS A 123 -8.49 14.77 0.10
N PRO A 124 -9.77 15.18 0.07
CA PRO A 124 -10.86 14.31 -0.36
C PRO A 124 -10.82 13.99 -1.87
N CYS A 125 -10.06 14.78 -2.65
CA CYS A 125 -10.03 14.71 -4.11
C CYS A 125 -8.62 15.00 -4.66
N LEU A 126 -7.66 14.08 -4.53
CA LEU A 126 -6.55 14.04 -5.48
C LEU A 126 -6.92 13.08 -6.60
N PRO A 127 -7.14 13.56 -7.85
CA PRO A 127 -7.28 12.66 -8.98
C PRO A 127 -6.06 11.73 -9.04
N PHE A 128 -6.33 10.44 -9.21
CA PHE A 128 -5.40 9.31 -9.13
C PHE A 128 -4.18 9.37 -10.08
N ALA A 129 -4.02 10.44 -10.86
CA ALA A 129 -3.01 10.57 -11.90
C ALA A 129 -2.08 11.76 -11.75
N GLU A 130 -2.36 12.76 -10.90
CA GLU A 130 -1.54 13.97 -10.85
C GLU A 130 -1.51 14.59 -9.46
N ARG A 131 -0.34 14.56 -8.82
CA ARG A 131 0.35 15.71 -8.21
C ARG A 131 1.70 15.25 -7.62
N PRO A 132 2.73 16.12 -7.71
CA PRO A 132 4.09 15.86 -8.20
C PRO A 132 4.96 14.89 -7.40
#